data_AF-A0A2M7N1V1-F1
#
_entry.id   AF-A0A2M7N1V1-F1
#
_cell.length_a   1.000
_cell.length_b   1.000
_cell.length_c   1.000
_cell.angle_alpha   90.00
_cell.angle_beta   90.00
_cell.angle_gamma   90.00
#
_symmetry.space_group_name_H-M   'P 1'
#
loop_
_entity.id
_entity.type
_entity.pdbx_description
1 polymer ?
#
loop_
_entity_poly.entity_id
_entity_poly.type
_entity_poly.pdbx_seq_one_letter_code
_entity_poly.pdbx_strand_id
1 'polypeptide(L)'
;GFGLLIMQDRAGSGHLRSTNIGVLYAYQFKVGKKLQLRPAMHFYKSTRGIDFNKLVFNDQMSLSGTQAGSVEVPPLKKVSYSDFAASLLIYSEKYWAGFVIDHLTTPNQSIIDDVSQIPTKYTIHGGHKFYLNGKTSIYNEESITSAFNFRSQGKFDQLDIGMYWTRIPIILGIWYRGIPLFKAYKKGYMNNDALILLFGYQFKDFKIGYSYDITISRLISNTLGSHEISLIYEFNQNQKSHKKIRKVIIPCPKY
;
A
#
# COMPACT_ATOMS: atom_id res chain seq x y z
N GLY A 1 -0.18 -19.38 9.75
CA GLY A 1 -1.36 -18.53 9.50
C GLY A 1 -1.66 -18.58 8.03
N PHE A 2 -2.92 -18.81 7.68
CA PHE A 2 -3.37 -18.82 6.28
C PHE A 2 -4.27 -17.60 6.06
N GLY A 3 -4.21 -17.04 4.86
CA GLY A 3 -5.06 -15.94 4.44
C GLY A 3 -5.44 -16.11 2.97
N LEU A 4 -6.52 -15.46 2.59
CA LEU A 4 -6.99 -15.39 1.21
C LEU A 4 -7.19 -13.92 0.86
N LEU A 5 -6.65 -13.49 -0.28
CA LEU A 5 -6.71 -12.12 -0.76
C LEU A 5 -7.40 -12.12 -2.12
N ILE A 6 -8.50 -11.38 -2.23
CA ILE A 6 -9.16 -11.12 -3.51
C ILE A 6 -9.17 -9.61 -3.70
N MET A 7 -8.63 -9.16 -4.81
CA MET A 7 -8.59 -7.75 -5.20
C MET A 7 -9.13 -7.61 -6.60
N GLN A 8 -10.05 -6.67 -6.80
CA GLN A 8 -10.50 -6.27 -8.13
C GLN A 8 -10.30 -4.78 -8.29
N ASP A 9 -9.62 -4.41 -9.37
CA ASP A 9 -9.40 -3.04 -9.80
C ASP A 9 -10.11 -2.81 -11.15
N ARG A 10 -10.67 -1.62 -11.32
CA ARG A 10 -11.33 -1.16 -12.55
C ARG A 10 -10.89 0.27 -12.84
N ALA A 11 -10.21 0.46 -13.97
CA ALA A 11 -9.65 1.74 -14.37
C ALA A 11 -10.06 2.15 -15.79
N GLY A 12 -10.19 3.46 -16.00
CA GLY A 12 -10.41 4.06 -17.32
C GLY A 12 -11.81 3.87 -17.91
N SER A 13 -12.08 4.59 -19.00
CA SER A 13 -13.34 4.53 -19.76
C SER A 13 -13.60 3.15 -20.39
N GLY A 14 -12.53 2.48 -20.85
CA GLY A 14 -12.55 1.13 -21.41
C GLY A 14 -12.78 -0.01 -20.40
N HIS A 15 -13.10 0.31 -19.14
CA HIS A 15 -13.32 -0.68 -18.07
C HIS A 15 -12.19 -1.71 -17.98
N LEU A 16 -10.93 -1.24 -17.98
CA LEU A 16 -9.79 -2.10 -17.77
C LEU A 16 -9.92 -2.74 -16.40
N ARG A 17 -10.16 -4.05 -16.37
CA ARG A 17 -10.42 -4.81 -15.16
C ARG A 17 -9.25 -5.72 -14.86
N SER A 18 -8.72 -5.60 -13.64
CA SER A 18 -7.70 -6.49 -13.10
C SER A 18 -8.27 -7.19 -11.88
N THR A 19 -8.33 -8.51 -11.91
CA THR A 19 -8.77 -9.34 -10.77
C THR A 19 -7.61 -10.20 -10.32
N ASN A 20 -7.19 -10.04 -9.07
CA ASN A 20 -6.15 -10.81 -8.42
C ASN A 20 -6.76 -11.68 -7.32
N ILE A 21 -6.47 -12.97 -7.34
CA ILE A 21 -6.90 -13.94 -6.31
C ILE A 21 -5.65 -14.67 -5.82
N GLY A 22 -5.41 -14.61 -4.51
CA GLY A 22 -4.21 -15.14 -3.90
C GLY A 22 -4.41 -15.79 -2.54
N VAL A 23 -3.47 -16.66 -2.19
CA VAL A 23 -3.37 -17.35 -0.91
C VAL A 23 -2.08 -16.91 -0.22
N LEU A 24 -2.21 -16.57 1.05
CA LEU A 24 -1.14 -16.11 1.91
C LEU A 24 -0.82 -17.19 2.93
N TYR A 25 0.45 -17.53 3.07
CA TYR A 25 0.94 -18.37 4.15
C TYR A 25 2.00 -17.62 4.94
N ALA A 26 1.82 -17.50 6.25
CA ALA A 26 2.76 -16.87 7.15
C ALA A 26 3.04 -17.75 8.36
N TYR A 27 4.30 -17.90 8.74
CA TYR A 27 4.69 -18.63 9.95
C TYR A 27 5.38 -17.68 10.92
N GLN A 28 5.13 -17.84 12.22
CA GLN A 28 5.68 -16.96 13.25
C GLN A 28 6.67 -17.72 14.11
N PHE A 29 7.94 -17.35 13.99
CA PHE A 29 9.03 -17.80 14.83
C PHE A 29 9.26 -16.84 15.99
N LYS A 30 9.46 -17.38 17.19
CA LYS A 30 9.84 -16.60 18.37
C LYS A 30 11.35 -16.70 18.54
N VAL A 31 12.03 -15.57 18.48
CA VAL A 31 13.48 -15.49 18.71
C VAL A 31 13.69 -14.87 20.10
N GLY A 32 13.90 -15.73 21.10
CA GLY A 32 13.97 -15.30 22.49
C GLY A 32 12.62 -14.80 23.04
N LYS A 33 12.67 -13.86 23.99
CA LYS A 33 11.48 -13.39 24.73
C LYS A 33 10.75 -12.21 24.08
N LYS A 34 11.46 -11.36 23.33
CA LYS A 34 10.94 -10.07 22.84
C LYS A 34 10.89 -9.97 21.32
N LEU A 35 11.72 -10.71 20.60
CA LEU A 35 11.82 -10.62 19.15
C LEU A 35 10.98 -11.71 18.48
N GLN A 36 10.27 -11.33 17.43
CA GLN A 36 9.47 -12.24 16.61
C GLN A 36 9.84 -12.06 15.15
N LEU A 37 9.92 -13.18 14.45
CA LEU A 37 10.28 -13.25 13.05
C LEU A 37 9.14 -13.96 12.31
N ARG A 38 8.64 -13.33 11.26
CA ARG A 38 7.43 -13.77 10.54
C ARG A 38 7.67 -13.74 9.04
N PRO A 39 8.27 -14.79 8.47
CA PRO A 39 8.30 -14.99 7.04
C PRO A 39 6.89 -15.30 6.53
N ALA A 40 6.59 -14.84 5.32
CA ALA A 40 5.38 -15.17 4.62
C ALA A 40 5.63 -15.33 3.11
N MET A 41 4.76 -16.09 2.47
CA MET A 41 4.70 -16.27 1.04
C MET A 41 3.28 -15.95 0.58
N HIS A 42 3.18 -15.35 -0.60
CA HIS A 42 1.93 -15.05 -1.27
C HIS A 42 2.00 -15.69 -2.66
N PHE A 43 1.05 -16.57 -2.95
CA PHE A 43 0.86 -17.08 -4.30
C PHE A 43 -0.44 -16.54 -4.84
N TYR A 44 -0.44 -16.02 -6.06
CA TYR A 44 -1.63 -15.42 -6.62
C TYR A 44 -1.72 -15.56 -8.14
N LYS A 45 -2.96 -15.50 -8.63
CA LYS A 45 -3.29 -15.48 -10.06
C LYS A 45 -4.00 -14.17 -10.37
N SER A 46 -3.45 -13.44 -11.32
CA SER A 46 -4.02 -12.19 -11.82
C SER A 46 -4.66 -12.44 -13.18
N THR A 47 -5.80 -11.82 -13.43
CA THR A 47 -6.49 -11.80 -14.72
C THR A 47 -6.78 -10.37 -15.10
N ARG A 48 -6.30 -9.96 -16.27
CA ARG A 48 -6.47 -8.62 -16.81
C ARG A 48 -7.26 -8.70 -18.12
N GLY A 49 -8.21 -7.80 -18.30
CA GLY A 49 -8.98 -7.67 -19.54
C GLY A 49 -9.55 -6.27 -19.71
N ILE A 50 -9.86 -5.93 -20.96
CA ILE A 50 -10.46 -4.65 -21.34
C ILE A 50 -11.77 -4.90 -22.09
N ASP A 51 -12.75 -4.01 -21.92
CA ASP A 51 -14.00 -4.07 -22.66
C ASP A 51 -13.87 -3.20 -23.92
N PHE A 52 -13.45 -3.85 -25.02
CA PHE A 52 -13.13 -3.14 -26.26
C PHE A 52 -14.35 -2.42 -26.86
N ASN A 53 -15.55 -2.95 -26.66
CA ASN A 53 -16.78 -2.36 -27.19
C ASN A 53 -17.17 -1.05 -26.50
N LYS A 54 -16.56 -0.73 -25.36
CA LYS A 54 -16.77 0.53 -24.63
C LYS A 54 -15.68 1.56 -24.88
N LEU A 55 -14.66 1.22 -25.67
CA LEU A 55 -13.64 2.16 -26.09
C LEU A 55 -14.19 3.01 -27.23
N VAL A 56 -13.91 4.32 -27.15
CA VAL A 56 -14.12 5.25 -28.26
C VAL A 56 -12.76 5.47 -28.90
N PHE A 57 -12.64 5.12 -30.17
CA PHE A 57 -11.40 5.23 -30.94
C PHE A 57 -11.36 6.54 -31.73
N ASN A 58 -10.17 6.97 -32.16
CA ASN A 58 -10.01 8.23 -32.90
C ASN A 58 -10.76 8.24 -34.23
N ASP A 59 -10.85 7.09 -34.90
CA ASP A 59 -11.60 6.90 -36.15
C ASP A 59 -13.13 6.98 -35.96
N GLN A 60 -13.61 6.81 -34.72
CA GLN A 60 -15.01 7.02 -34.37
C GLN A 60 -15.32 8.48 -34.06
N MET A 61 -14.33 9.35 -33.87
CA MET A 61 -14.57 10.76 -33.53
C MET A 61 -14.67 11.61 -34.80
N SER A 62 -15.85 12.20 -35.03
CA SER A 62 -16.10 13.18 -36.10
C SER A 62 -16.57 14.52 -35.51
N LEU A 63 -16.46 15.62 -36.27
CA LEU A 63 -17.02 16.93 -35.89
C LEU A 63 -18.53 16.87 -35.62
N SER A 64 -19.23 15.85 -36.14
CA SER A 64 -20.68 15.63 -35.95
C SER A 64 -21.02 14.66 -34.80
N GLY A 65 -20.02 14.17 -34.04
CA GLY A 65 -20.21 13.22 -32.94
C GLY A 65 -19.50 11.89 -33.15
N THR A 66 -19.78 10.92 -32.27
CA THR A 66 -19.15 9.59 -32.30
C THR A 66 -19.88 8.67 -33.29
N GLN A 67 -19.19 8.19 -34.32
CA GLN A 67 -19.71 7.25 -35.30
C GLN A 67 -19.76 5.81 -34.76
N ALA A 68 -20.75 5.04 -35.21
CA ALA A 68 -20.91 3.64 -34.81
C ALA A 68 -19.99 2.74 -35.67
N GLY A 69 -18.85 2.35 -35.10
CA GLY A 69 -17.93 1.37 -35.70
C GLY A 69 -16.49 1.87 -35.77
N SER A 70 -15.54 1.00 -35.41
CA SER A 70 -14.10 1.28 -35.51
C SER A 70 -13.43 0.26 -36.43
N VAL A 71 -12.37 0.68 -37.12
CA VAL A 71 -11.46 -0.17 -37.90
C VAL A 71 -10.51 -0.95 -36.98
N GLU A 72 -10.40 -0.55 -35.71
CA GLU A 72 -9.57 -1.23 -34.72
C GLU A 72 -10.11 -2.63 -34.41
N VAL A 73 -9.25 -3.64 -34.51
CA VAL A 73 -9.61 -5.04 -34.23
C VAL A 73 -9.55 -5.28 -32.72
N PRO A 74 -10.63 -5.76 -32.08
CA PRO A 74 -10.61 -6.05 -30.65
C PRO A 74 -9.50 -7.04 -30.30
N PRO A 75 -8.63 -6.76 -29.31
CA PRO A 75 -7.76 -7.79 -28.78
C PRO A 75 -8.66 -8.83 -28.11
N LEU A 76 -8.73 -10.02 -28.72
CA LEU A 76 -9.58 -11.14 -28.28
C LEU A 76 -9.16 -11.75 -26.93
N LYS A 77 -8.09 -11.27 -26.29
CA LYS A 77 -7.42 -11.99 -25.21
C LYS A 77 -7.57 -11.29 -23.86
N LYS A 78 -8.19 -12.03 -22.92
CA LYS A 78 -7.96 -11.83 -21.48
C LYS A 78 -6.61 -12.46 -21.15
N VAL A 79 -5.75 -11.72 -20.48
CA VAL A 79 -4.44 -12.23 -20.06
C VAL A 79 -4.52 -12.66 -18.61
N SER A 80 -4.04 -13.87 -18.33
CA SER A 80 -3.93 -14.38 -16.97
C SER A 80 -2.51 -14.86 -16.72
N TYR A 81 -1.97 -14.50 -15.57
CA TYR A 81 -0.65 -14.92 -15.14
C TYR A 81 -0.67 -15.29 -13.66
N SER A 82 0.27 -16.16 -13.28
CA SER A 82 0.52 -16.53 -11.89
C SER A 82 1.82 -15.90 -11.44
N ASP A 83 1.86 -15.53 -10.16
CA ASP A 83 3.00 -14.84 -9.57
C ASP A 83 3.14 -15.17 -8.09
N PHE A 84 4.30 -14.83 -7.54
CA PHE A 84 4.71 -15.11 -6.18
C PHE A 84 5.30 -13.86 -5.54
N ALA A 85 5.03 -13.71 -4.25
CA ALA A 85 5.73 -12.76 -3.38
C ALA A 85 6.26 -13.48 -2.15
N ALA A 86 7.39 -13.00 -1.64
CA ALA A 86 7.96 -13.43 -0.39
C ALA A 86 8.16 -12.21 0.52
N SER A 87 7.92 -12.38 1.81
CA SER A 87 8.17 -11.33 2.80
C SER A 87 8.76 -11.87 4.08
N LEU A 88 9.47 -10.99 4.77
CA LEU A 88 10.01 -11.22 6.10
C LEU A 88 9.69 -10.01 6.96
N LEU A 89 8.99 -10.23 8.07
CA LEU A 89 8.73 -9.21 9.07
C LEU A 89 9.44 -9.59 10.38
N ILE A 90 10.22 -8.68 10.92
CA ILE A 90 10.88 -8.80 12.22
C ILE A 90 10.29 -7.71 13.11
N TYR A 91 9.79 -8.07 14.29
CA TYR A 91 9.19 -7.11 15.20
C TYR A 91 9.38 -7.46 16.66
N SER A 92 9.33 -6.43 17.48
CA SER A 92 9.40 -6.45 18.93
C SER A 92 8.31 -5.50 19.48
N GLU A 93 8.29 -5.29 20.79
CA GLU A 93 7.33 -4.39 21.44
C GLU A 93 7.52 -2.90 21.05
N LYS A 94 8.72 -2.53 20.59
CA LYS A 94 9.09 -1.13 20.29
C LYS A 94 9.49 -0.87 18.85
N TYR A 95 9.81 -1.89 18.06
CA TYR A 95 10.28 -1.68 16.69
C TYR A 95 9.81 -2.80 15.78
N TRP A 96 9.78 -2.49 14.50
CA TRP A 96 9.52 -3.45 13.44
C TRP A 96 10.34 -3.06 12.21
N ALA A 97 10.73 -4.08 11.45
CA ALA A 97 11.36 -3.93 10.16
C ALA A 97 10.90 -5.07 9.28
N GLY A 98 10.64 -4.80 8.02
CA GLY A 98 10.14 -5.77 7.08
C GLY A 98 10.68 -5.55 5.68
N PHE A 99 10.74 -6.66 4.96
CA PHE A 99 11.17 -6.69 3.58
C PHE A 99 10.19 -7.54 2.77
N VAL A 100 9.85 -7.08 1.57
CA VAL A 100 8.96 -7.75 0.64
C VAL A 100 9.59 -7.75 -0.75
N ILE A 101 9.61 -8.91 -1.38
CA ILE A 101 9.88 -9.06 -2.82
C ILE A 101 8.58 -9.55 -3.45
N ASP A 102 8.07 -8.81 -4.41
CA ASP A 102 6.88 -9.14 -5.18
C ASP A 102 7.23 -9.19 -6.68
N HIS A 103 6.39 -9.84 -7.48
CA HIS A 103 6.66 -10.13 -8.88
C HIS A 103 7.95 -10.93 -9.12
N LEU A 104 8.10 -12.04 -8.37
CA LEU A 104 9.25 -12.94 -8.48
C LEU A 104 9.34 -13.61 -9.86
N THR A 105 8.21 -13.86 -10.53
CA THR A 105 8.20 -14.50 -11.87
C THR A 105 8.19 -13.50 -13.02
N THR A 106 8.22 -12.19 -12.73
CA THR A 106 8.21 -11.10 -13.72
C THR A 106 7.23 -11.34 -14.89
N PRO A 107 5.93 -11.54 -14.62
CA PRO A 107 4.99 -12.03 -15.63
C PRO A 107 4.75 -11.00 -16.74
N ASN A 108 4.45 -11.48 -17.95
CA ASN A 108 3.98 -10.62 -19.04
C ASN A 108 2.48 -10.33 -18.86
N GLN A 109 2.12 -9.05 -18.72
CA GLN A 109 0.76 -8.57 -18.54
C GLN A 109 0.17 -7.92 -19.80
N SER A 110 0.85 -8.04 -20.94
CA SER A 110 0.43 -7.38 -22.18
C SER A 110 -0.90 -7.95 -22.67
N ILE A 111 -1.86 -7.08 -22.97
CA ILE A 111 -3.18 -7.44 -23.52
C ILE A 111 -3.11 -7.58 -25.06
N ILE A 112 -2.16 -6.87 -25.65
CA ILE A 112 -1.78 -6.93 -27.06
C ILE A 112 -0.63 -7.95 -27.16
N ASP A 113 -0.41 -8.59 -28.31
CA ASP A 113 0.69 -9.57 -28.52
C ASP A 113 2.08 -8.88 -28.53
N ASP A 114 2.39 -8.19 -27.44
CA ASP A 114 3.61 -7.43 -27.15
C ASP A 114 4.20 -7.91 -25.79
N VAL A 115 5.39 -7.42 -25.45
CA VAL A 115 6.12 -7.77 -24.23
C VAL A 115 6.00 -6.65 -23.21
N SER A 116 5.09 -6.83 -22.24
CA SER A 116 4.94 -5.94 -21.08
C SER A 116 5.20 -6.73 -19.80
N GLN A 117 6.48 -6.92 -19.48
CA GLN A 117 6.88 -7.61 -18.25
C GLN A 117 6.71 -6.70 -17.03
N ILE A 118 6.14 -7.25 -15.96
CA ILE A 118 6.09 -6.57 -14.67
C ILE A 118 7.44 -6.73 -13.99
N PRO A 119 8.18 -5.63 -13.73
CA PRO A 119 9.45 -5.74 -13.02
C PRO A 119 9.22 -6.12 -11.57
N THR A 120 10.16 -6.89 -11.02
CA THR A 120 10.21 -7.26 -9.60
C THR A 120 10.16 -6.00 -8.74
N LYS A 121 9.33 -6.05 -7.70
CA LYS A 121 9.10 -4.97 -6.75
C LYS A 121 9.77 -5.30 -5.42
N TYR A 122 10.60 -4.39 -4.94
CA TYR A 122 11.23 -4.46 -3.63
C TYR A 122 10.56 -3.44 -2.70
N THR A 123 10.21 -3.86 -1.49
CA THR A 123 9.69 -2.97 -0.45
C THR A 123 10.43 -3.21 0.86
N ILE A 124 11.03 -2.16 1.41
CA ILE A 124 11.65 -2.17 2.74
C ILE A 124 10.87 -1.19 3.60
N HIS A 125 10.40 -1.63 4.75
CA HIS A 125 9.68 -0.76 5.67
C HIS A 125 10.12 -1.02 7.11
N GLY A 126 9.91 -0.05 7.97
CA GLY A 126 10.20 -0.21 9.37
C GLY A 126 9.80 0.99 10.19
N GLY A 127 9.93 0.85 11.50
CA GLY A 127 9.62 1.93 12.41
C GLY A 127 10.00 1.61 13.85
N HIS A 128 9.97 2.65 14.66
CA HIS A 128 10.26 2.60 16.08
C HIS A 128 9.24 3.43 16.85
N LYS A 129 8.72 2.84 17.92
CA LYS A 129 7.75 3.41 18.84
C LYS A 129 8.41 3.74 20.17
N PHE A 130 8.45 5.03 20.49
CA PHE A 130 8.98 5.60 21.72
C PHE A 130 7.83 5.92 22.67
N TYR A 131 7.74 5.21 23.79
CA TYR A 131 6.75 5.50 24.84
C TYR A 131 7.26 6.63 25.74
N LEU A 132 6.52 7.74 25.81
CA LEU A 132 6.88 8.92 26.62
C LEU A 132 6.54 8.70 28.10
N ASN A 133 5.37 8.09 28.38
CA ASN A 133 4.87 7.95 29.76
C ASN A 133 5.25 6.62 30.43
N GLY A 134 6.12 5.81 29.80
CA GLY A 134 6.55 4.48 30.29
C GLY A 134 5.44 3.42 30.38
N LYS A 135 4.17 3.81 30.22
CA LYS A 135 2.99 2.93 30.25
C LYS A 135 2.72 2.40 28.84
N THR A 136 2.62 1.07 28.72
CA THR A 136 2.22 0.36 27.48
C THR A 136 0.70 0.18 27.39
N SER A 137 -0.08 0.86 28.23
CA SER A 137 -1.54 0.68 28.27
C SER A 137 -2.19 1.31 27.04
N ILE A 138 -3.00 0.51 26.33
CA ILE A 138 -3.75 0.90 25.13
C ILE A 138 -4.76 2.03 25.42
N TYR A 139 -5.16 2.24 26.68
CA TYR A 139 -6.18 3.23 27.05
C TYR A 139 -5.62 4.59 27.47
N ASN A 140 -4.32 4.67 27.77
CA ASN A 140 -3.68 5.92 28.20
C ASN A 140 -2.24 5.95 27.67
N GLU A 141 -2.15 5.80 26.36
CA GLU A 141 -0.89 5.76 25.65
C GLU A 141 -0.45 7.16 25.27
N GLU A 142 0.81 7.49 25.56
CA GLU A 142 1.52 8.63 24.99
C GLU A 142 2.82 8.14 24.36
N SER A 143 2.91 8.25 23.04
CA SER A 143 4.05 7.75 22.28
C SER A 143 4.34 8.58 21.03
N ILE A 144 5.60 8.54 20.62
CA ILE A 144 6.05 9.02 19.31
C ILE A 144 6.48 7.81 18.50
N THR A 145 5.93 7.66 17.31
CA THR A 145 6.23 6.55 16.41
C THR A 145 6.82 7.09 15.13
N SER A 146 8.08 6.78 14.84
CA SER A 146 8.70 7.09 13.55
C SER A 146 8.62 5.86 12.66
N ALA A 147 8.31 6.06 11.38
CA ALA A 147 8.21 4.99 10.40
C ALA A 147 8.73 5.42 9.03
N PHE A 148 9.14 4.46 8.23
CA PHE A 148 9.51 4.65 6.84
C PHE A 148 9.06 3.46 5.99
N ASN A 149 8.89 3.73 4.70
CA ASN A 149 8.54 2.76 3.68
C ASN A 149 9.21 3.14 2.36
N PHE A 150 10.15 2.32 1.92
CA PHE A 150 10.83 2.44 0.64
C PHE A 150 10.32 1.39 -0.33
N ARG A 151 9.96 1.82 -1.54
CA ARG A 151 9.47 0.97 -2.62
C ARG A 151 10.30 1.22 -3.87
N SER A 152 10.73 0.15 -4.53
CA SER A 152 11.44 0.20 -5.81
C SER A 152 10.83 -0.82 -6.76
N GLN A 153 10.42 -0.37 -7.95
CA GLN A 153 9.85 -1.21 -8.99
C GLN A 153 10.25 -0.69 -10.37
N GLY A 154 11.12 -1.44 -11.05
CA GLY A 154 11.65 -1.05 -12.36
C GLY A 154 12.38 0.30 -12.31
N LYS A 155 11.84 1.31 -12.99
CA LYS A 155 12.40 2.67 -12.99
C LYS A 155 11.83 3.55 -11.88
N PHE A 156 10.85 3.09 -11.11
CA PHE A 156 10.17 3.90 -10.11
C PHE A 156 10.61 3.54 -8.70
N ASP A 157 11.18 4.52 -8.02
CA ASP A 157 11.58 4.47 -6.63
C ASP A 157 10.76 5.52 -5.85
N GLN A 158 10.28 5.15 -4.66
CA GLN A 158 9.56 6.02 -3.74
C GLN A 158 9.98 5.75 -2.30
N LEU A 159 10.25 6.81 -1.54
CA LEU A 159 10.46 6.76 -0.10
C LEU A 159 9.37 7.56 0.60
N ASP A 160 8.70 6.92 1.55
CA ASP A 160 7.78 7.55 2.49
C ASP A 160 8.47 7.53 3.86
N ILE A 161 8.60 8.67 4.53
CA ILE A 161 9.10 8.76 5.90
C ILE A 161 8.18 9.65 6.71
N GLY A 162 7.87 9.24 7.93
CA GLY A 162 6.95 9.98 8.74
C GLY A 162 7.07 9.69 10.22
N MET A 163 6.28 10.43 10.98
CA MET A 163 6.13 10.25 12.39
C MET A 163 4.69 10.47 12.81
N TYR A 164 4.29 9.77 13.86
CA TYR A 164 3.04 9.96 14.55
C TYR A 164 3.31 10.34 15.99
N TRP A 165 2.58 11.31 16.49
CA TRP A 165 2.41 11.54 17.91
C TRP A 165 1.05 11.02 18.32
N THR A 166 1.04 10.04 19.23
CA THR A 166 -0.18 9.43 19.76
C THR A 166 -0.33 9.85 21.21
N ARG A 167 -1.42 10.55 21.52
CA ARG A 167 -1.84 10.87 22.89
C ARG A 167 -3.36 10.73 22.96
N ILE A 168 -3.81 9.55 23.36
CA ILE A 168 -5.24 9.17 23.32
C ILE A 168 -6.09 10.24 24.03
N PRO A 169 -7.17 10.74 23.39
CA PRO A 169 -7.80 10.24 22.15
C PRO A 169 -7.23 10.80 20.84
N ILE A 170 -6.22 11.67 20.86
CA ILE A 170 -5.71 12.39 19.69
C ILE A 170 -4.49 11.68 19.10
N ILE A 171 -4.42 11.63 17.77
CA ILE A 171 -3.29 11.13 17.01
C ILE A 171 -2.96 12.16 15.93
N LEU A 172 -1.72 12.61 15.88
CA LEU A 172 -1.24 13.49 14.83
C LEU A 172 -0.17 12.75 14.02
N GLY A 173 -0.21 12.85 12.71
CA GLY A 173 0.78 12.26 11.81
C GLY A 173 1.30 13.30 10.83
N ILE A 174 2.59 13.20 10.52
CA ILE A 174 3.22 13.92 9.42
C ILE A 174 4.05 12.93 8.62
N TRP A 175 3.85 12.91 7.32
CA TRP A 175 4.59 12.08 6.40
C TRP A 175 5.11 12.91 5.25
N TYR A 176 6.29 12.59 4.81
CA TYR A 176 6.91 13.13 3.62
C TYR A 176 7.12 11.99 2.63
N ARG A 177 6.58 12.18 1.43
CA ARG A 177 6.68 11.27 0.30
C ARG A 177 7.61 11.88 -0.74
N GLY A 178 8.74 11.23 -0.98
CA GLY A 178 9.73 11.66 -1.96
C GLY A 178 11.10 11.06 -1.71
N ILE A 179 11.97 11.09 -2.72
CA ILE A 179 13.38 10.67 -2.62
C ILE A 179 14.26 11.91 -2.74
N PRO A 180 14.54 12.62 -1.64
CA PRO A 180 15.35 13.83 -1.68
C PRO A 180 16.85 13.53 -1.87
N LEU A 181 17.31 12.30 -1.55
CA LEU A 181 18.74 12.03 -1.36
C LEU A 181 19.39 11.08 -2.39
N PHE A 182 18.64 10.19 -3.05
CA PHE A 182 19.26 9.06 -3.80
C PHE A 182 19.09 9.09 -5.32
N LYS A 183 18.13 9.84 -5.89
CA LYS A 183 17.91 9.81 -7.34
C LYS A 183 17.14 11.04 -7.84
N ALA A 184 17.77 11.80 -8.72
CA ALA A 184 17.10 12.75 -9.60
C ALA A 184 16.97 12.07 -10.97
N TYR A 185 15.75 11.76 -11.43
CA TYR A 185 15.53 11.12 -12.74
C TYR A 185 16.08 11.95 -13.92
N LYS A 186 16.33 13.24 -13.69
CA LYS A 186 17.07 14.17 -14.53
C LYS A 186 17.82 15.15 -13.63
N LYS A 187 19.01 15.60 -14.04
CA LYS A 187 19.77 16.64 -13.34
C LYS A 187 18.88 17.89 -13.17
N GLY A 188 18.62 18.31 -11.92
CA GLY A 188 17.72 19.43 -11.60
C GLY A 188 16.26 19.09 -11.27
N TYR A 189 15.86 17.81 -11.24
CA TYR A 189 14.52 17.38 -10.83
C TYR A 189 14.56 16.79 -9.41
N MET A 190 14.09 17.56 -8.43
CA MET A 190 13.84 17.04 -7.08
C MET A 190 12.60 16.14 -7.11
N ASN A 191 12.74 14.90 -6.64
CA ASN A 191 11.65 13.92 -6.58
C ASN A 191 10.88 14.06 -5.25
N ASN A 192 10.32 15.24 -5.02
CA ASN A 192 9.45 15.53 -3.88
C ASN A 192 8.02 15.41 -4.36
N ASP A 193 7.22 14.54 -3.77
CA ASP A 193 5.84 14.29 -4.22
C ASP A 193 4.86 15.06 -3.35
N ALA A 194 4.75 14.69 -2.07
CA ALA A 194 3.77 15.27 -1.16
C ALA A 194 4.21 15.28 0.31
N LEU A 195 3.66 16.20 1.07
CA LEU A 195 3.62 16.17 2.53
C LEU A 195 2.19 15.82 2.96
N ILE A 196 2.04 14.71 3.67
CA ILE A 196 0.76 14.27 4.19
C ILE A 196 0.65 14.66 5.65
N LEU A 197 -0.40 15.41 5.98
CA LEU A 197 -0.79 15.69 7.36
C LEU A 197 -1.95 14.79 7.75
N LEU A 198 -1.91 14.23 8.96
CA LEU A 198 -2.93 13.33 9.47
C LEU A 198 -3.40 13.78 10.84
N PHE A 199 -4.72 13.82 11.01
CA PHE A 199 -5.40 14.02 12.28
C PHE A 199 -6.30 12.81 12.55
N GLY A 200 -6.07 12.12 13.65
CA GLY A 200 -6.83 10.96 14.10
C GLY A 200 -7.49 11.22 15.44
N TYR A 201 -8.71 10.74 15.59
CA TYR A 201 -9.45 10.73 16.84
C TYR A 201 -9.89 9.29 17.16
N GLN A 202 -9.55 8.81 18.35
CA GLN A 202 -9.90 7.49 18.84
C GLN A 202 -10.89 7.58 20.00
N PHE A 203 -12.09 7.05 19.81
CA PHE A 203 -13.12 6.98 20.83
C PHE A 203 -13.63 5.54 20.99
N LYS A 204 -13.26 4.90 22.10
CA LYS A 204 -13.58 3.50 22.39
C LYS A 204 -13.17 2.59 21.21
N ASP A 205 -14.16 2.00 20.54
CA ASP A 205 -14.00 1.08 19.42
C ASP A 205 -13.99 1.79 18.05
N PHE A 206 -14.25 3.10 18.03
CA PHE A 206 -14.24 3.92 16.82
C PHE A 206 -12.95 4.71 16.69
N LYS A 207 -12.49 4.83 15.45
CA LYS A 207 -11.32 5.59 15.05
C LYS A 207 -11.65 6.35 13.78
N ILE A 208 -11.53 7.67 13.85
CA ILE A 208 -11.75 8.56 12.73
C ILE A 208 -10.40 9.15 12.36
N GLY A 209 -10.02 9.08 11.10
CA GLY A 209 -8.83 9.70 10.55
C GLY A 209 -9.24 10.71 9.48
N TYR A 210 -8.54 11.83 9.44
CA TYR A 210 -8.55 12.76 8.33
C TYR A 210 -7.10 12.97 7.90
N SER A 211 -6.84 12.86 6.60
CA SER A 211 -5.54 13.18 6.05
C SER A 211 -5.64 14.10 4.85
N TYR A 212 -4.59 14.89 4.67
CA TYR A 212 -4.48 15.85 3.59
C TYR A 212 -3.11 15.75 2.94
N ASP A 213 -3.11 15.34 1.67
CA ASP A 213 -1.93 15.19 0.83
C ASP A 213 -1.62 16.53 0.17
N ILE A 214 -0.64 17.25 0.71
CA ILE A 214 -0.14 18.50 0.13
C ILE A 214 0.89 18.15 -0.93
N THR A 215 0.53 18.27 -2.22
CA THR A 215 1.48 18.11 -3.32
C THR A 215 2.56 19.19 -3.24
N ILE A 216 3.83 18.80 -3.13
CA ILE A 216 4.99 19.74 -3.12
C ILE A 216 5.72 19.73 -4.48
N SER A 217 5.43 18.75 -5.34
CA SER A 217 6.03 18.64 -6.67
C SER A 217 5.63 19.81 -7.61
N ARG A 218 6.32 19.98 -8.75
CA ARG A 218 5.96 21.01 -9.77
C ARG A 218 4.54 20.83 -10.35
N LEU A 219 3.78 19.81 -9.96
CA LEU A 219 2.34 19.69 -10.23
C LEU A 219 1.47 20.59 -9.33
N ILE A 220 2.04 21.33 -8.36
CA ILE A 220 1.31 22.30 -7.51
C ILE A 220 0.36 23.20 -8.32
N SER A 221 0.73 23.61 -9.54
CA SER A 221 -0.10 24.49 -10.36
C SER A 221 -1.46 23.91 -10.76
N ASN A 222 -1.64 22.59 -10.74
CA ASN A 222 -2.83 21.91 -11.27
C ASN A 222 -3.51 20.95 -10.28
N THR A 223 -2.97 20.74 -9.08
CA THR A 223 -3.55 19.83 -8.09
C THR A 223 -3.62 20.50 -6.71
N LEU A 224 -4.84 20.73 -6.20
CA LEU A 224 -5.12 21.31 -4.87
C LEU A 224 -4.90 20.30 -3.72
N GLY A 225 -4.10 19.25 -3.92
CA GLY A 225 -3.95 18.15 -2.98
C GLY A 225 -5.13 17.16 -2.99
N SER A 226 -5.14 16.27 -2.01
CA SER A 226 -6.22 15.28 -1.82
C SER A 226 -6.64 15.17 -0.36
N HIS A 227 -7.95 15.10 -0.12
CA HIS A 227 -8.54 14.94 1.21
C HIS A 227 -9.02 13.50 1.37
N GLU A 228 -8.62 12.84 2.45
CA GLU A 228 -9.08 11.49 2.78
C GLU A 228 -9.68 11.46 4.18
N ILE A 229 -10.84 10.81 4.31
CA ILE A 229 -11.51 10.55 5.58
C ILE A 229 -11.60 9.03 5.76
N SER A 230 -11.09 8.54 6.89
CA SER A 230 -11.08 7.11 7.23
C SER A 230 -11.90 6.88 8.49
N LEU A 231 -12.75 5.85 8.48
CA LEU A 231 -13.50 5.39 9.65
C LEU A 231 -13.17 3.92 9.89
N ILE A 232 -12.69 3.62 11.09
CA ILE A 232 -12.35 2.27 11.52
C ILE A 232 -13.19 1.93 12.75
N TYR A 233 -13.85 0.77 12.71
CA TYR A 233 -14.61 0.23 13.82
C TYR A 233 -14.03 -1.13 14.25
N GLU A 234 -13.55 -1.20 15.48
CA GLU A 234 -12.92 -2.39 16.06
C GLU A 234 -13.92 -3.15 16.95
N PHE A 235 -14.55 -4.20 16.44
CA PHE A 235 -15.43 -5.06 17.25
C PHE A 235 -14.66 -6.26 17.86
N ASN A 236 -15.22 -6.86 18.91
CA ASN A 236 -14.72 -8.10 19.54
C ASN A 236 -13.26 -8.07 20.06
N GLN A 237 -12.78 -6.91 20.52
CA GLN A 237 -11.42 -6.77 21.06
C GLN A 237 -11.18 -7.54 22.38
N ASN A 238 -12.26 -7.95 23.07
CA ASN A 238 -12.22 -8.63 24.38
C ASN A 238 -12.23 -10.16 24.31
N GLN A 239 -11.85 -10.78 23.18
CA GLN A 239 -11.73 -12.24 23.12
C GLN A 239 -10.59 -12.73 24.02
N LYS A 240 -10.95 -13.16 25.23
CA LYS A 240 -10.05 -13.84 26.17
C LYS A 240 -9.60 -15.16 25.54
N SER A 241 -8.43 -15.16 24.93
CA SER A 241 -7.80 -16.42 24.51
C SER A 241 -7.41 -17.20 25.77
N HIS A 242 -8.00 -18.38 25.96
CA HIS A 242 -7.71 -19.27 27.09
C HIS A 242 -6.23 -19.72 27.16
N LYS A 243 -5.42 -19.45 26.13
CA LYS A 243 -3.98 -19.70 26.14
C LYS A 243 -3.23 -18.47 26.63
N LYS A 244 -2.56 -18.57 27.79
CA LYS A 244 -1.57 -17.60 28.34
C LYS A 244 -0.31 -17.52 27.47
N ILE A 245 -0.44 -17.32 26.17
CA ILE A 245 0.70 -17.05 25.30
C ILE A 245 0.89 -15.55 25.31
N ARG A 246 2.01 -15.07 25.86
CA ARG A 246 2.45 -13.67 25.65
C ARG A 246 2.57 -13.44 24.15
N LYS A 247 1.61 -12.68 23.58
CA LYS A 247 1.65 -12.20 22.20
C LYS A 247 2.41 -10.89 22.23
N VAL A 248 3.54 -10.81 21.51
CA VAL A 248 4.14 -9.52 21.19
C VAL A 248 3.26 -8.92 20.10
N ILE A 249 2.76 -7.72 20.35
CA ILE A 249 1.90 -6.98 19.43
C ILE A 249 2.82 -6.16 18.53
N ILE A 250 2.53 -6.10 17.23
CA ILE A 250 3.26 -5.26 16.29
C ILE A 250 2.95 -3.79 16.64
N PRO A 251 3.94 -2.94 16.93
CA PRO A 251 3.71 -1.57 17.42
C PRO A 251 3.41 -0.58 16.28
N CYS A 252 2.71 -1.02 15.24
CA CYS A 252 2.36 -0.20 14.08
C CYS A 252 1.23 0.79 14.44
N PRO A 253 1.29 2.05 13.94
CA PRO A 253 0.16 2.96 13.92
C PRO A 253 -1.04 2.32 13.20
N LYS A 254 -2.26 2.69 13.62
CA LYS A 254 -3.51 2.09 13.12
C LYS A 254 -4.22 2.94 12.04
N TYR A 255 -3.52 3.93 11.47
CA TYR A 255 -4.02 4.89 10.49
C TYR A 255 -3.01 5.03 9.35
#